data_AF-A0A0C2GKD3-F1
#
_entry.id   AF-A0A0C2GKD3-F1
#
_cell.length_a   1.000
_cell.length_b   1.000
_cell.length_c   1.000
_cell.angle_alpha   90.00
_cell.angle_beta   90.00
_cell.angle_gamma   90.00
#
_symmetry.space_group_name_H-M   'P 1'
#
loop_
_entity.id
_entity.type
_entity.pdbx_description
1 polymer ?
#
loop_
_entity_poly.entity_id
_entity_poly.type
_entity_poly.pdbx_seq_one_letter_code
_entity_poly.pdbx_strand_id
1 'polypeptide(L)'
;MRPLSLKGHDRALTRVRFNREGDLLISAAKNKQPCLWYTENGERIGTYEGHNGVVWDVDVSWDTTRLGTASGDNSIKVKLQYSINWLIFL
;
A
#
# COMPACT_ATOMS: atom_id res chain seq x y z
N MET A 1 -8.99 -23.93 5.11
CA MET A 1 -8.10 -22.79 4.77
C MET A 1 -7.40 -22.29 6.02
N ARG A 2 -6.12 -21.90 5.95
CA ARG A 2 -5.37 -21.26 7.06
C ARG A 2 -5.22 -19.76 6.74
N PRO A 3 -5.68 -18.84 7.60
CA PRO A 3 -5.54 -17.41 7.34
C PRO A 3 -4.10 -16.93 7.58
N LEU A 4 -3.63 -16.04 6.72
CA LEU A 4 -2.36 -15.32 6.90
C LEU A 4 -2.64 -13.97 7.59
N SER A 5 -1.94 -13.69 8.69
CA SER A 5 -2.11 -12.44 9.45
C SER A 5 -0.98 -11.47 9.18
N LEU A 6 -1.25 -10.43 8.38
CA LEU A 6 -0.27 -9.38 8.07
C LEU A 6 -0.25 -8.32 9.18
N LYS A 7 0.93 -8.08 9.76
CA LYS A 7 1.14 -7.11 10.85
C LYS A 7 2.05 -5.99 10.37
N GLY A 8 1.47 -4.83 10.06
CA GLY A 8 2.24 -3.64 9.65
C GLY A 8 1.57 -2.30 9.94
N HIS A 9 0.30 -2.30 10.30
CA HIS A 9 -0.41 -1.09 10.73
C HIS A 9 -0.63 -1.11 12.25
N ASP A 10 -0.36 0.01 12.89
CA ASP A 10 -0.58 0.29 14.32
C ASP A 10 -1.94 0.97 14.56
N ARG A 11 -2.70 1.24 13.49
CA ARG A 11 -4.07 1.80 13.56
C ARG A 11 -5.03 1.03 12.66
N ALA A 12 -6.32 1.28 12.87
CA ALA A 12 -7.39 0.65 12.11
C ALA A 12 -7.19 0.81 10.59
N LEU A 13 -7.35 -0.31 9.87
CA LEU A 13 -7.37 -0.37 8.42
C LEU A 13 -8.56 0.43 7.87
N THR A 14 -8.36 1.04 6.71
CA THR A 14 -9.38 1.81 5.99
C THR A 14 -9.70 1.17 4.64
N ARG A 15 -8.69 0.61 3.98
CA ARG A 15 -8.84 -0.04 2.67
C ARG A 15 -7.84 -1.18 2.49
N VAL A 16 -8.23 -2.18 1.71
CA VAL A 16 -7.32 -3.18 1.13
C VAL A 16 -7.68 -3.36 -0.36
N ARG A 17 -6.67 -3.44 -1.22
CA ARG A 17 -6.80 -3.68 -2.67
C ARG A 17 -5.77 -4.68 -3.14
N PHE A 18 -6.22 -5.65 -3.93
CA PHE A 18 -5.32 -6.46 -4.74
C PHE A 18 -5.02 -5.71 -6.03
N ASN A 19 -3.82 -5.92 -6.58
CA ASN A 19 -3.61 -5.60 -7.98
C ASN A 19 -4.37 -6.60 -8.88
N ARG A 20 -4.31 -6.37 -10.19
CA ARG A 20 -5.02 -7.20 -11.16
C ARG A 20 -4.53 -8.65 -11.19
N GLU A 21 -3.22 -8.85 -11.13
CA GLU A 21 -2.60 -10.19 -11.22
C GLU A 21 -2.72 -10.96 -9.90
N GLY A 22 -3.06 -10.29 -8.79
CA GLY A 22 -3.31 -10.90 -7.49
C GLY A 22 -2.06 -11.32 -6.72
N ASP A 23 -0.86 -10.98 -7.21
CA ASP A 23 0.43 -11.21 -6.57
C ASP A 23 0.77 -10.11 -5.54
N LEU A 24 0.12 -8.95 -5.63
CA LEU A 24 0.31 -7.81 -4.75
C LEU A 24 -0.96 -7.42 -3.98
N LEU A 25 -0.76 -7.03 -2.72
CA LEU A 25 -1.78 -6.46 -1.85
C LEU A 25 -1.34 -5.08 -1.37
N ILE A 26 -2.24 -4.10 -1.42
CA ILE A 26 -2.04 -2.77 -0.88
C ILE A 26 -3.05 -2.57 0.24
N SER A 27 -2.56 -2.16 1.41
CA SER A 27 -3.39 -1.84 2.56
C SER A 27 -3.20 -0.39 2.99
N ALA A 28 -4.28 0.26 3.38
CA ALA A 28 -4.31 1.61 3.92
C ALA A 28 -4.86 1.59 5.34
N ALA A 29 -4.41 2.55 6.15
CA ALA A 29 -4.88 2.69 7.52
C ALA A 29 -4.84 4.15 7.99
N LYS A 30 -5.37 4.37 9.19
CA LYS A 30 -5.33 5.66 9.89
C LYS A 30 -3.94 6.12 10.31
N ASN A 31 -2.91 5.28 10.12
CA ASN A 31 -1.51 5.58 10.46
C ASN A 31 -0.73 6.27 9.33
N LYS A 32 -1.43 6.76 8.31
CA LYS A 32 -0.91 7.63 7.24
C LYS A 32 0.04 6.94 6.24
N GLN A 33 0.35 5.66 6.47
CA GLN A 33 1.33 4.92 5.69
C GLN A 33 0.69 3.67 5.07
N PRO A 34 0.29 3.72 3.79
CA PRO A 34 -0.09 2.52 3.07
C PRO A 34 1.08 1.53 2.99
N CYS A 35 0.78 0.24 3.04
CA CYS A 35 1.75 -0.84 2.94
C CYS A 35 1.48 -1.67 1.67
N LEU A 36 2.56 -2.14 1.02
CA LEU A 36 2.54 -3.10 -0.07
C LEU A 36 3.02 -4.46 0.42
N TRP A 37 2.37 -5.53 -0.02
CA TRP A 37 2.65 -6.90 0.41
C TRP A 37 2.64 -7.88 -0.76
N TYR A 38 3.46 -8.93 -0.68
CA TYR A 38 3.28 -10.11 -1.50
C TYR A 38 2.12 -10.95 -0.95
N THR A 39 1.22 -11.41 -1.82
CA THR A 39 0.05 -12.20 -1.42
C THR A 39 0.40 -13.65 -1.10
N GLU A 40 1.47 -14.18 -1.72
CA GLU A 40 1.92 -15.56 -1.55
C GLU A 40 2.41 -15.86 -0.13
N ASN A 41 3.26 -14.98 0.41
CA ASN A 41 3.94 -15.20 1.68
C ASN A 41 3.62 -14.13 2.75
N GLY A 42 2.92 -13.05 2.38
CA GLY A 42 2.60 -11.94 3.28
C GLY A 42 3.79 -11.06 3.63
N GLU A 43 4.88 -11.15 2.89
CA GLU A 43 6.06 -10.33 3.10
C GLU A 43 5.73 -8.87 2.80
N ARG A 44 6.15 -7.97 3.70
CA ARG A 44 5.97 -6.53 3.50
C ARG A 44 7.05 -6.04 2.54
N ILE A 45 6.59 -5.59 1.39
CA ILE A 45 7.43 -5.08 0.32
C ILE A 45 7.91 -3.66 0.66
N GLY A 46 7.03 -2.83 1.21
CA GLY A 46 7.38 -1.47 1.56
C GLY A 46 6.21 -0.65 2.09
N THR A 47 6.51 0.59 2.47
CA THR A 47 5.54 1.58 2.92
C THR A 47 5.55 2.81 2.01
N TYR A 48 4.40 3.45 1.89
CA TYR A 48 4.25 4.71 1.16
C TYR A 48 4.18 5.87 2.15
N GLU A 49 5.28 6.60 2.26
CA GLU A 49 5.34 7.79 3.11
C GLU A 49 4.94 9.06 2.33
N GLY A 50 4.58 10.10 3.09
CA GLY A 50 4.38 11.44 2.57
C GLY A 50 2.99 12.04 2.79
N HIS A 51 2.02 11.25 3.28
CA HIS A 51 0.74 11.78 3.76
C HIS A 51 0.84 12.28 5.19
N ASN A 52 0.20 13.42 5.46
CA ASN A 52 0.13 14.02 6.79
C ASN A 52 -1.19 13.71 7.50
N GLY A 53 -2.12 13.04 6.82
CA GLY A 53 -3.45 12.65 7.31
C GLY A 53 -3.74 11.16 7.15
N VAL A 54 -4.92 10.75 7.62
CA VAL A 54 -5.44 9.38 7.44
C VAL A 54 -5.55 9.08 5.95
N VAL A 55 -5.01 7.94 5.51
CA VAL A 55 -5.28 7.46 4.15
C VAL A 55 -6.59 6.69 4.17
N TRP A 56 -7.56 7.17 3.43
CA TRP A 56 -8.91 6.59 3.38
C TRP A 56 -9.05 5.56 2.26
N ASP A 57 -8.34 5.75 1.16
CA ASP A 57 -8.42 4.88 0.01
C ASP A 57 -7.07 4.72 -0.69
N VAL A 58 -6.92 3.57 -1.34
CA VAL A 58 -5.80 3.21 -2.20
C VAL A 58 -6.36 2.56 -3.45
N ASP A 59 -5.73 2.81 -4.60
CA ASP A 59 -6.10 2.17 -5.85
C ASP A 59 -4.88 1.95 -6.75
N VAL A 60 -4.89 0.87 -7.51
CA VAL A 60 -3.78 0.49 -8.39
C VAL A 60 -4.24 0.53 -9.84
N SER A 61 -3.41 1.12 -10.71
CA SER A 61 -3.69 1.10 -12.13
C SER A 61 -3.72 -0.33 -12.66
N TRP A 62 -4.48 -0.53 -13.74
CA TRP A 62 -4.71 -1.84 -14.34
C TRP A 62 -3.43 -2.59 -14.74
N ASP A 63 -2.40 -1.85 -15.15
CA ASP A 63 -1.07 -2.35 -15.50
C ASP A 63 -0.13 -2.50 -14.28
N THR A 64 -0.61 -2.24 -13.06
CA THR A 64 0.15 -2.29 -11.80
C THR A 64 1.32 -1.30 -11.73
N THR A 65 1.35 -0.28 -12.60
CA THR A 65 2.48 0.66 -12.66
C THR A 65 2.29 1.91 -11.81
N ARG A 66 1.06 2.17 -11.33
CA ARG A 66 0.74 3.35 -10.53
C ARG A 66 -0.10 2.96 -9.33
N LEU A 67 0.27 3.53 -8.18
CA LEU A 67 -0.55 3.51 -6.98
C LEU A 67 -1.08 4.93 -6.70
N GLY A 68 -2.39 5.07 -6.63
CA GLY A 68 -3.08 6.25 -6.14
C GLY A 68 -3.46 6.11 -4.67
N THR A 69 -3.32 7.19 -3.91
CA THR A 69 -3.65 7.23 -2.48
C THR A 69 -4.43 8.50 -2.16
N ALA A 70 -5.54 8.38 -1.43
CA ALA A 70 -6.43 9.49 -1.09
C ALA A 70 -6.45 9.70 0.44
N SER A 71 -6.15 10.91 0.88
CA SER A 71 -5.90 11.22 2.29
C SER A 71 -6.76 12.37 2.81
N GLY A 72 -7.04 12.33 4.11
CA GLY A 72 -7.67 13.43 4.84
C GLY A 72 -6.78 14.67 5.02
N ASP A 73 -5.57 14.69 4.47
CA ASP A 73 -4.74 15.89 4.36
C ASP A 73 -5.07 16.76 3.13
N ASN A 74 -6.22 16.52 2.51
CA ASN A 74 -6.72 17.20 1.32
C ASN A 74 -5.81 17.03 0.09
N SER A 75 -5.05 15.93 0.02
CA SER A 75 -4.21 15.60 -1.13
C SER A 75 -4.45 14.18 -1.67
N ILE A 76 -4.20 14.04 -2.97
CA ILE A 76 -4.07 12.76 -3.65
C ILE A 76 -2.60 12.62 -4.05
N LYS A 77 -1.99 11.48 -3.74
CA LYS A 77 -0.64 11.16 -4.20
C LYS A 77 -0.68 9.97 -5.15
N VAL A 78 0.01 10.11 -6.27
CA VAL A 78 0.21 9.05 -7.26
C VAL A 78 1.69 8.71 -7.29
N LYS A 79 2.04 7.44 -7.12
CA LYS A 79 3.42 6.96 -7.18
C LYS A 79 3.57 5.95 -8.31
N LEU A 80 4.65 6.09 -9.08
CA LEU A 80 5.05 5.09 -10.07
C LEU A 80 5.68 3.90 -9.35
N GLN A 81 5.19 2.70 -9.62
CA GLN A 81 5.70 1.43 -9.11
C GLN A 81 6.80 0.84 -10.02
N TYR A 82 7.27 1.58 -11.05
CA TYR A 82 8.37 1.15 -11.93
C TYR A 82 9.73 1.01 -11.23
N SER A 83 9.85 1.42 -9.97
CA SER A 83 11.10 1.26 -9.21
C SER A 83 11.08 -0.05 -8.45
N ILE A 84 11.35 -1.15 -9.16
CA ILE A 84 12.12 -2.25 -8.58
C ILE A 84 13.56 -1.74 -8.45
N ASN A 85 13.78 -0.81 -7.52
CA ASN A 85 15.06 -0.60 -6.90
C ASN A 85 14.81 -0.78 -5.41
N TRP A 86 14.99 -2.01 -4.94
CA TRP A 86 14.95 -2.39 -3.52
C TRP A 86 16.11 -1.80 -2.70
N LEU A 87 16.89 -0.90 -3.28
CA LEU A 87 18.02 -0.24 -2.68
C LEU A 87 17.86 1.25 -2.95
N ILE A 88 17.67 2.02 -1.88
CA ILE A 88 18.19 3.37 -1.57
C ILE A 88 17.16 4.03 -0.63
N PHE A 89 17.18 3.58 0.62
CA PHE A 89 17.00 4.43 1.79
C PHE A 89 18.02 3.94 2.83
N LEU A 90 19.29 4.31 2.61
CA LEU A 90 20.35 4.41 3.61
C LEU A 90 20.92 5.82 3.49
#